data_AF-A0A1I5UFG1-F1
#
_entry.id   AF-A0A1I5UFG1-F1
#
_cell.length_a   1.000
_cell.length_b   1.000
_cell.length_c   1.000
_cell.angle_alpha   90.00
_cell.angle_beta   90.00
_cell.angle_gamma   90.00
#
_symmetry.space_group_name_H-M   'P 1'
#
loop_
_entity.id
_entity.type
_entity.pdbx_description
1 polymer ?
#
loop_
_entity_poly.entity_id
_entity_poly.type
_entity_poly.pdbx_seq_one_letter_code
_entity_poly.pdbx_strand_id
1 'polypeptide(L)'
;MKAASVAVLAGALLLGGCADLRYYWQSASGHIGIMRAAKPVPDWLADPAVPAALKAKLELTQRIRRFASDELGLPDNPSYTAYADLHRAAAVWNVVAAPPYSLTLKSWCFPVAGCVGYRGYYSEEAAKAEAEAQQRQDLEVSVYPVPAYSTLGWMNWAGGDPLLSTFIGYPEGELARLVFHELAHQVLYVAGDTVFNESYATAVERIGGALWLQREAGEPARREYAQFDAQRQQFRALALDTRRALTRVYESPEAKAQDWKAVAAMKQAAMDDFRARYAALREGWAGPRQHAYDGWVARANNAAFGAQGAYDDLVPSFEALFEREGRSWPRFYTEVRRIGRLPTMEERRQALATASGILQTRRGRGHDNNGEHDGA
;
A
#
# COMPACT_ATOMS: atom_id res chain seq x y z
N MET A 1 -29.45 -23.99 33.44
CA MET A 1 -28.68 -24.12 32.18
C MET A 1 -29.04 -23.06 31.13
N LYS A 2 -30.31 -22.73 30.85
CA LYS A 2 -30.68 -21.72 29.84
C LYS A 2 -30.23 -20.27 30.14
N ALA A 3 -30.22 -19.84 31.41
CA ALA A 3 -29.80 -18.49 31.79
C ALA A 3 -28.29 -18.25 31.64
N ALA A 4 -27.46 -19.28 31.85
CA ALA A 4 -26.01 -19.20 31.67
C ALA A 4 -25.62 -19.05 30.19
N SER A 5 -26.35 -19.73 29.29
CA SER A 5 -26.13 -19.64 27.84
C SER A 5 -26.52 -18.27 27.26
N VAL A 6 -27.56 -17.62 27.80
CA VAL A 6 -27.98 -16.26 27.39
C VAL A 6 -27.01 -15.19 27.91
N ALA A 7 -26.49 -15.35 29.13
CA ALA A 7 -25.48 -14.43 29.68
C ALA A 7 -24.13 -14.52 28.93
N VAL A 8 -23.73 -15.72 28.48
CA VAL A 8 -22.53 -15.93 27.66
C VAL A 8 -22.71 -15.36 26.24
N LEU A 9 -23.89 -15.51 25.62
CA LEU A 9 -24.19 -14.90 24.32
C LEU A 9 -24.24 -13.36 24.39
N ALA A 10 -24.86 -12.80 25.43
CA ALA A 10 -24.92 -11.35 25.64
C ALA A 10 -23.52 -10.77 25.95
N GLY A 11 -22.70 -11.50 26.71
CA GLY A 11 -21.30 -11.13 26.96
C GLY A 11 -20.45 -11.14 25.68
N ALA A 12 -20.60 -12.13 24.81
CA ALA A 12 -19.88 -12.21 23.54
C ALA A 12 -20.28 -11.09 22.55
N LEU A 13 -21.57 -10.73 22.51
CA LEU A 13 -22.07 -9.61 21.68
C LEU A 13 -21.64 -8.23 22.19
N LEU A 14 -21.62 -8.02 23.51
CA LEU A 14 -21.12 -6.79 24.12
C LEU A 14 -19.60 -6.63 23.96
N LEU A 15 -18.84 -7.73 24.03
CA LEU A 15 -17.39 -7.71 23.82
C LEU A 15 -17.01 -7.46 22.35
N GLY A 16 -17.78 -8.00 21.39
CA GLY A 16 -17.63 -7.71 19.96
C GLY A 16 -17.90 -6.24 19.64
N GLY A 17 -19.00 -5.68 20.14
CA GLY A 17 -19.33 -4.26 19.95
C GLY A 17 -18.31 -3.30 20.59
N CYS A 18 -17.76 -3.64 21.77
CA CYS A 18 -16.72 -2.84 22.42
C CYS A 18 -15.38 -2.86 21.66
N ALA A 19 -15.02 -3.99 21.05
CA ALA A 19 -13.79 -4.10 20.25
C ALA A 19 -13.86 -3.23 18.99
N ASP A 20 -15.01 -3.18 18.33
CA ASP A 20 -15.22 -2.34 17.15
C ASP A 20 -15.32 -0.86 17.52
N LEU A 21 -16.01 -0.50 18.61
CA LEU A 21 -16.05 0.87 19.12
C LEU A 21 -14.65 1.39 19.47
N ARG A 22 -13.83 0.59 20.16
CA ARG A 22 -12.44 0.94 20.48
C ARG A 22 -11.59 1.14 19.23
N TYR A 23 -11.80 0.32 18.20
CA TYR A 23 -11.14 0.47 16.92
C TYR A 23 -11.54 1.76 16.20
N TYR A 24 -12.84 2.07 16.10
CA TYR A 24 -13.28 3.31 15.46
C TYR A 24 -12.82 4.55 16.24
N TRP A 25 -12.84 4.49 17.57
CA TRP A 25 -12.31 5.55 18.42
C TRP A 25 -10.82 5.79 18.19
N GLN A 26 -10.00 4.73 18.14
CA GLN A 26 -8.58 4.87 17.86
C GLN A 26 -8.34 5.46 16.45
N SER A 27 -9.12 5.02 15.45
CA SER A 27 -9.02 5.54 14.08
C SER A 27 -9.36 7.04 14.00
N ALA A 28 -10.45 7.46 14.66
CA ALA A 28 -10.85 8.87 14.70
C ALA A 28 -9.83 9.73 15.47
N SER A 29 -9.43 9.29 16.67
CA SER A 29 -8.46 10.02 17.51
C SER A 29 -7.08 10.12 16.85
N GLY A 30 -6.62 9.07 16.18
CA GLY A 30 -5.37 9.05 15.45
C GLY A 30 -5.36 9.98 14.24
N HIS A 31 -6.44 10.01 13.47
CA HIS A 31 -6.60 10.97 12.37
C HIS A 31 -6.61 12.42 12.88
N ILE A 32 -7.40 12.71 13.92
CA ILE A 32 -7.42 14.04 14.56
C ILE A 32 -6.03 14.42 15.08
N GLY A 33 -5.28 13.46 15.63
CA GLY A 33 -3.91 13.67 16.08
C GLY A 33 -2.97 14.14 14.95
N ILE A 34 -3.06 13.54 13.77
CA ILE A 34 -2.31 13.98 12.58
C ILE A 34 -2.68 15.41 12.20
N MET A 35 -3.99 15.69 12.09
CA MET A 35 -4.46 17.01 11.67
C MET A 35 -4.10 18.11 12.67
N ARG A 36 -4.11 17.82 13.98
CA ARG A 36 -3.67 18.76 15.02
C ARG A 36 -2.18 19.03 15.01
N ALA A 37 -1.37 18.05 14.61
CA ALA A 37 0.08 18.22 14.46
C ALA A 37 0.46 18.99 13.19
N ALA A 38 -0.46 19.09 12.21
CA ALA A 38 -0.21 19.76 10.95
C ALA A 38 -0.14 21.28 11.12
N LYS A 39 0.97 21.86 10.67
CA LYS A 39 1.18 23.31 10.60
C LYS A 39 1.61 23.69 9.16
N PRO A 40 1.14 24.83 8.61
CA PRO A 40 1.49 25.24 7.25
C PRO A 40 3.00 25.28 7.01
N VAL A 41 3.45 24.82 5.83
CA VAL A 41 4.88 24.80 5.48
C VAL A 41 5.54 26.19 5.60
N PRO A 42 4.93 27.30 5.15
CA PRO A 42 5.51 28.62 5.33
C PRO A 42 5.86 28.95 6.79
N ASP A 43 5.04 28.52 7.74
CA ASP A 43 5.25 28.78 9.16
C ASP A 43 6.38 27.92 9.75
N TRP A 44 6.67 26.75 9.17
CA TRP A 44 7.86 25.95 9.49
C TRP A 44 9.13 26.57 8.92
N LEU A 45 9.05 27.16 7.71
CA LEU A 45 10.19 27.82 7.08
C LEU A 45 10.57 29.11 7.80
N ALA A 46 9.58 29.86 8.32
CA ALA A 46 9.78 31.09 9.07
C ALA A 46 10.39 30.87 10.47
N ASP A 47 10.22 29.68 11.05
CA ASP A 47 10.67 29.40 12.42
C ASP A 47 12.20 29.21 12.50
N PRO A 48 12.94 30.05 13.25
CA PRO A 48 14.40 29.95 13.35
C PRO A 48 14.89 28.71 14.10
N ALA A 49 14.05 28.06 14.92
CA ALA A 49 14.41 26.86 15.66
C ALA A 49 14.38 25.58 14.80
N VAL A 50 13.76 25.64 13.61
CA VAL A 50 13.62 24.50 12.71
C VAL A 50 14.96 24.18 12.01
N PRO A 51 15.47 22.94 12.08
CA PRO A 51 16.73 22.57 11.45
C PRO A 51 16.75 22.82 9.95
N ALA A 52 17.89 23.32 9.44
CA ALA A 52 18.07 23.63 8.02
C ALA A 52 17.77 22.44 7.09
N ALA A 53 18.13 21.22 7.50
CA ALA A 53 17.85 20.00 6.74
C ALA A 53 16.35 19.76 6.55
N LEU A 54 15.53 20.02 7.58
CA LEU A 54 14.07 19.90 7.46
C LEU A 54 13.52 21.00 6.55
N LYS A 55 13.99 22.25 6.68
CA LYS A 55 13.57 23.35 5.78
C LYS A 55 13.85 23.01 4.32
N ALA A 56 15.04 22.50 4.01
CA ALA A 56 15.41 22.09 2.66
C ALA A 56 14.49 20.98 2.11
N LYS A 57 14.09 20.01 2.95
CA LYS A 57 13.12 18.97 2.56
C LYS A 57 11.72 19.55 2.32
N LEU A 58 11.26 20.44 3.19
CA LEU A 58 9.97 21.11 3.01
C LEU A 58 9.94 21.93 1.71
N GLU A 59 10.97 22.74 1.44
CA GLU A 59 11.10 23.49 0.19
C GLU A 59 11.12 22.57 -1.04
N LEU A 60 11.85 21.46 -0.97
CA LEU A 60 11.86 20.44 -2.02
C LEU A 60 10.46 19.88 -2.27
N THR A 61 9.74 19.48 -1.24
CA THR A 61 8.38 18.94 -1.41
C THR A 61 7.41 19.97 -1.98
N GLN A 62 7.58 21.27 -1.68
CA GLN A 62 6.78 22.32 -2.32
C GLN A 62 7.09 22.46 -3.82
N ARG A 63 8.34 22.27 -4.25
CA ARG A 63 8.69 22.21 -5.68
C ARG A 63 8.09 20.98 -6.36
N ILE A 64 8.21 19.82 -5.72
CA ILE A 64 7.61 18.56 -6.20
C ILE A 64 6.10 18.73 -6.37
N ARG A 65 5.41 19.29 -5.37
CA ARG A 65 3.96 19.53 -5.44
C ARG A 65 3.59 20.46 -6.59
N ARG A 66 4.32 21.56 -6.81
CA ARG A 66 4.07 22.45 -7.96
C ARG A 66 4.26 21.72 -9.29
N PHE A 67 5.35 20.96 -9.42
CA PHE A 67 5.57 20.13 -10.61
C PHE A 67 4.43 19.11 -10.83
N ALA A 68 3.92 18.49 -9.76
CA ALA A 68 2.77 17.60 -9.84
C ALA A 68 1.57 18.30 -10.50
N SER A 69 1.24 19.51 -10.05
CA SER A 69 0.11 20.27 -10.58
C SER A 69 0.37 20.81 -11.99
N ASP A 70 1.49 21.49 -12.18
CA ASP A 70 1.79 22.25 -13.40
C ASP A 70 2.16 21.34 -14.58
N GLU A 71 2.92 20.27 -14.31
CA GLU A 71 3.51 19.44 -15.36
C GLU A 71 2.82 18.08 -15.49
N LEU A 72 2.24 17.55 -14.41
CA LEU A 72 1.56 16.25 -14.40
C LEU A 72 0.03 16.36 -14.44
N GLY A 73 -0.52 17.57 -14.33
CA GLY A 73 -1.97 17.79 -14.26
C GLY A 73 -2.62 17.14 -13.03
N LEU A 74 -1.85 16.91 -11.97
CA LEU A 74 -2.36 16.42 -10.69
C LEU A 74 -3.05 17.56 -9.92
N PRO A 75 -3.89 17.26 -8.92
CA PRO A 75 -4.71 18.28 -8.27
C PRO A 75 -3.87 19.36 -7.57
N ASP A 76 -4.16 20.63 -7.84
CA ASP A 76 -3.68 21.75 -7.03
C ASP A 76 -4.66 22.00 -5.87
N ASN A 77 -4.52 21.23 -4.79
CA ASN A 77 -5.42 21.27 -3.63
C ASN A 77 -4.65 21.36 -2.30
N PRO A 78 -5.30 21.53 -1.14
CA PRO A 78 -4.60 21.73 0.13
C PRO A 78 -3.62 20.62 0.56
N SER A 79 -3.69 19.42 -0.04
CA SER A 79 -2.75 18.34 0.29
C SER A 79 -1.28 18.73 0.06
N TYR A 80 -0.44 18.33 0.99
CA TYR A 80 1.00 18.58 1.08
C TYR A 80 1.41 20.06 1.16
N THR A 81 0.49 20.94 1.59
CA THR A 81 0.79 22.36 1.90
C THR A 81 1.14 22.58 3.37
N ALA A 82 0.90 21.58 4.22
CA ALA A 82 1.23 21.56 5.64
C ALA A 82 2.19 20.40 5.96
N TYR A 83 2.88 20.49 7.10
CA TYR A 83 3.73 19.45 7.65
C TYR A 83 3.34 19.12 9.09
N ALA A 84 3.27 17.83 9.40
CA ALA A 84 2.98 17.28 10.71
C ALA A 84 4.16 16.43 11.21
N ASP A 85 4.78 16.87 12.31
CA ASP A 85 5.74 16.05 13.03
C ASP A 85 5.00 15.13 14.01
N LEU A 86 4.95 13.84 13.70
CA LEU A 86 4.18 12.86 14.45
C LEU A 86 4.94 12.27 15.64
N HIS A 87 6.26 12.49 15.75
CA HIS A 87 7.12 11.88 16.77
C HIS A 87 6.96 10.35 16.90
N ARG A 88 6.70 9.66 15.79
CA ARG A 88 6.56 8.20 15.71
C ARG A 88 7.07 7.67 14.38
N ALA A 89 7.36 6.38 14.32
CA ALA A 89 8.00 5.74 13.17
C ALA A 89 7.07 5.51 11.96
N ALA A 90 5.75 5.54 12.16
CA ALA A 90 4.77 5.27 11.11
C ALA A 90 3.53 6.14 11.26
N ALA A 91 2.87 6.47 10.15
CA ALA A 91 1.58 7.15 10.19
C ALA A 91 0.50 6.18 10.69
N VAL A 92 0.53 4.96 10.17
CA VAL A 92 -0.37 3.85 10.51
C VAL A 92 0.42 2.54 10.53
N TRP A 93 0.00 1.58 11.33
CA TRP A 93 0.50 0.21 11.39
C TRP A 93 -0.56 -0.72 10.83
N ASN A 94 -0.24 -1.41 9.73
CA ASN A 94 -1.16 -2.38 9.15
C ASN A 94 -0.92 -3.76 9.74
N VAL A 95 -2.03 -4.42 10.07
CA VAL A 95 -2.08 -5.83 10.44
C VAL A 95 -2.69 -6.60 9.27
N VAL A 96 -2.01 -7.65 8.85
CA VAL A 96 -2.49 -8.62 7.86
C VAL A 96 -2.38 -10.01 8.44
N ALA A 97 -3.33 -10.88 8.11
CA ALA A 97 -3.35 -12.26 8.59
C ALA A 97 -3.72 -13.21 7.46
N ALA A 98 -3.16 -14.43 7.46
CA ALA A 98 -3.46 -15.46 6.48
C ALA A 98 -3.39 -16.85 7.13
N PRO A 99 -4.14 -17.85 6.64
CA PRO A 99 -3.97 -19.23 7.06
C PRO A 99 -2.54 -19.76 6.81
N PRO A 100 -2.08 -20.78 7.56
CA PRO A 100 -0.71 -21.30 7.48
C PRO A 100 -0.37 -21.93 6.11
N TYR A 101 -1.37 -22.28 5.30
CA TYR A 101 -1.17 -22.85 3.96
C TYR A 101 -1.98 -22.11 2.89
N SER A 102 -2.10 -20.79 3.00
CA SER A 102 -2.76 -19.94 2.00
C SER A 102 -2.13 -18.56 1.98
N LEU A 103 -2.09 -17.94 0.78
CA LEU A 103 -1.71 -16.54 0.62
C LEU A 103 -2.94 -15.60 0.63
N THR A 104 -4.13 -16.16 0.75
CA THR A 104 -5.37 -15.38 0.85
C THR A 104 -5.44 -14.73 2.22
N LEU A 105 -5.45 -13.39 2.22
CA LEU A 105 -5.56 -12.62 3.45
C LEU A 105 -6.95 -12.75 4.06
N LYS A 106 -6.99 -12.78 5.38
CA LYS A 106 -8.20 -12.52 6.15
C LYS A 106 -8.73 -11.13 5.77
N SER A 107 -10.04 -11.05 5.53
CA SER A 107 -10.72 -9.79 5.29
C SER A 107 -11.27 -9.19 6.59
N TRP A 108 -11.17 -7.88 6.72
CA TRP A 108 -11.90 -7.08 7.70
C TRP A 108 -12.91 -6.22 6.97
N CYS A 109 -14.18 -6.29 7.38
CA CYS A 109 -15.28 -5.60 6.72
C CYS A 109 -15.72 -4.39 7.55
N PHE A 110 -15.87 -3.25 6.87
CA PHE A 110 -16.28 -1.98 7.46
C PHE A 110 -17.58 -1.51 6.78
N PRO A 111 -18.52 -0.88 7.50
CA PRO A 111 -19.82 -0.50 6.96
C PRO A 111 -19.76 0.39 5.71
N VAL A 112 -18.75 1.27 5.63
CA VAL A 112 -18.61 2.25 4.53
C VAL A 112 -17.52 1.84 3.53
N ALA A 113 -16.38 1.33 4.02
CA ALA A 113 -15.21 1.03 3.17
C ALA A 113 -15.25 -0.36 2.53
N GLY A 114 -16.24 -1.20 2.87
CA GLY A 114 -16.28 -2.59 2.42
C GLY A 114 -15.25 -3.47 3.11
N CYS A 115 -14.90 -4.60 2.48
CA CYS A 115 -13.95 -5.56 3.04
C CYS A 115 -12.55 -5.34 2.46
N VAL A 116 -11.54 -5.28 3.33
CA VAL A 116 -10.14 -5.10 2.96
C VAL A 116 -9.26 -6.20 3.59
N GLY A 117 -8.16 -6.55 2.91
CA GLY A 117 -7.23 -7.61 3.36
C GLY A 117 -6.27 -7.19 4.48
N TYR A 118 -6.46 -6.02 5.08
CA TYR A 118 -5.63 -5.48 6.17
C TYR A 118 -6.48 -4.68 7.15
N ARG A 119 -5.95 -4.44 8.34
CA ARG A 119 -6.54 -3.54 9.35
C ARG A 119 -5.49 -2.55 9.87
N GLY A 120 -5.76 -1.26 9.74
CA GLY A 120 -4.82 -0.19 10.10
C GLY A 120 -5.00 0.35 11.52
N TYR A 121 -3.90 0.62 12.21
CA TYR A 121 -3.86 1.15 13.58
C TYR A 121 -2.93 2.36 13.70
N TYR A 122 -3.36 3.43 14.37
CA TYR A 122 -2.48 4.58 14.65
C TYR A 122 -1.53 4.32 15.84
N SER A 123 -1.84 3.35 16.70
CA SER A 123 -0.98 2.84 17.78
C SER A 123 -0.34 1.52 17.38
N GLU A 124 0.98 1.42 17.55
CA GLU A 124 1.73 0.18 17.30
C GLU A 124 1.33 -0.92 18.28
N GLU A 125 1.08 -0.55 19.54
CA GLU A 125 0.67 -1.45 20.61
C GLU A 125 -0.69 -2.08 20.30
N ALA A 126 -1.64 -1.29 19.80
CA ALA A 126 -2.94 -1.79 19.36
C ALA A 126 -2.81 -2.73 18.16
N ALA A 127 -1.93 -2.42 17.20
CA ALA A 127 -1.63 -3.30 16.07
C ALA A 127 -1.03 -4.63 16.53
N LYS A 128 -0.10 -4.60 17.49
CA LYS A 128 0.50 -5.80 18.09
C LYS A 128 -0.52 -6.64 18.86
N ALA A 129 -1.40 -6.01 19.64
CA ALA A 129 -2.46 -6.71 20.37
C ALA A 129 -3.46 -7.40 19.42
N GLU A 130 -3.82 -6.75 18.30
CA GLU A 130 -4.61 -7.39 17.25
C GLU A 130 -3.84 -8.56 16.61
N ALA A 131 -2.54 -8.39 16.36
CA ALA A 131 -1.74 -9.44 15.77
C ALA A 131 -1.69 -10.70 16.66
N GLU A 132 -1.51 -10.53 17.96
CA GLU A 132 -1.58 -11.63 18.94
C GLU A 132 -2.98 -12.28 18.95
N ALA A 133 -4.05 -11.50 18.81
CA ALA A 133 -5.40 -12.04 18.73
C ALA A 133 -5.64 -12.89 17.47
N GLN A 134 -5.02 -12.52 16.34
CA GLN A 134 -5.07 -13.32 15.12
C GLN A 134 -4.18 -14.58 15.21
N GLN A 135 -3.01 -14.49 15.85
CA GLN A 135 -2.14 -15.65 16.09
C GLN A 135 -2.81 -16.72 16.97
N ARG A 136 -3.62 -16.32 17.97
CA ARG A 136 -4.42 -17.25 18.78
C ARG A 136 -5.49 -18.02 17.99
N GLN A 137 -5.73 -17.66 16.74
CA GLN A 137 -6.62 -18.35 15.81
C GLN A 137 -5.83 -19.16 14.77
N ASP A 138 -4.56 -19.49 15.08
CA ASP A 138 -3.64 -20.25 14.23
C ASP A 138 -3.37 -19.59 12.86
N LEU A 139 -3.52 -18.27 12.77
CA LEU A 139 -3.17 -17.49 11.59
C LEU A 139 -1.71 -17.05 11.63
N GLU A 140 -1.08 -17.02 10.46
CA GLU A 140 0.16 -16.26 10.28
C GLU A 140 -0.17 -14.78 10.16
N VAL A 141 0.61 -13.93 10.82
CA VAL A 141 0.30 -12.51 10.94
C VAL A 141 1.54 -11.68 10.67
N SER A 142 1.37 -10.55 9.99
CA SER A 142 2.42 -9.55 9.83
C SER A 142 1.91 -8.19 10.26
N VAL A 143 2.75 -7.46 10.99
CA VAL A 143 2.55 -6.06 11.36
C VAL A 143 3.62 -5.25 10.67
N TYR A 144 3.23 -4.23 9.90
CA TYR A 144 4.18 -3.40 9.17
C TYR A 144 3.79 -1.92 9.20
N PRO A 145 4.80 -1.02 9.25
CA PRO A 145 4.56 0.41 9.23
C PRO A 145 4.16 0.87 7.83
N VAL A 146 3.20 1.79 7.77
CA VAL A 146 2.83 2.56 6.58
C VAL A 146 3.29 4.01 6.80
N PRO A 147 4.26 4.49 6.01
CA PRO A 147 4.88 5.79 6.25
C PRO A 147 3.99 6.94 5.76
N ALA A 148 3.24 6.74 4.68
CA ALA A 148 2.31 7.72 4.14
C ALA A 148 0.87 7.41 4.55
N TYR A 149 0.05 8.45 4.53
CA TYR A 149 -1.36 8.40 4.82
C TYR A 149 -2.05 9.33 3.82
N SER A 150 -3.17 8.89 3.26
CA SER A 150 -3.96 9.66 2.31
C SER A 150 -5.44 9.54 2.64
N THR A 151 -6.14 10.66 2.58
CA THR A 151 -7.60 10.75 2.69
C THR A 151 -8.26 10.74 1.32
N LEU A 152 -7.50 10.51 0.25
CA LEU A 152 -7.97 10.54 -1.15
C LEU A 152 -8.60 11.90 -1.51
N GLY A 153 -8.19 12.98 -0.84
CA GLY A 153 -8.73 14.33 -1.01
C GLY A 153 -10.07 14.60 -0.29
N TRP A 154 -10.65 13.63 0.43
CA TRP A 154 -11.91 13.81 1.16
C TRP A 154 -11.81 14.85 2.28
N MET A 155 -10.60 15.08 2.79
CA MET A 155 -10.33 16.06 3.86
C MET A 155 -9.74 17.37 3.33
N ASN A 156 -9.81 17.64 2.02
CA ASN A 156 -9.34 18.91 1.45
C ASN A 156 -10.04 20.13 2.08
N TRP A 157 -11.32 20.02 2.46
CA TRP A 157 -12.05 21.07 3.18
C TRP A 157 -11.51 21.32 4.60
N ALA A 158 -10.75 20.37 5.16
CA ALA A 158 -10.13 20.41 6.48
C ALA A 158 -8.59 20.50 6.41
N GLY A 159 -8.02 20.93 5.28
CA GLY A 159 -6.58 21.15 5.11
C GLY A 159 -5.84 20.10 4.29
N GLY A 160 -6.51 19.03 3.85
CA GLY A 160 -5.91 17.97 3.02
C GLY A 160 -4.90 17.12 3.79
N ASP A 161 -4.18 16.27 3.05
CA ASP A 161 -3.20 15.35 3.64
C ASP A 161 -1.85 16.07 3.90
N PRO A 162 -1.36 16.17 5.15
CA PRO A 162 -0.09 16.85 5.42
C PRO A 162 1.12 15.99 5.01
N LEU A 163 2.25 16.66 4.78
CA LEU A 163 3.56 16.01 4.79
C LEU A 163 3.82 15.45 6.20
N LEU A 164 4.38 14.25 6.31
CA LEU A 164 4.58 13.60 7.61
C LEU A 164 6.06 13.38 7.90
N SER A 165 6.45 13.51 9.17
CA SER A 165 7.83 13.19 9.61
C SER A 165 8.26 11.74 9.31
N THR A 166 7.30 10.86 9.07
CA THR A 166 7.47 9.43 8.74
C THR A 166 7.97 9.17 7.32
N PHE A 167 7.88 10.14 6.40
CA PHE A 167 8.42 10.00 5.04
C PHE A 167 9.24 11.20 4.56
N ILE A 168 9.18 12.37 5.23
CA ILE A 168 9.88 13.59 4.79
C ILE A 168 11.41 13.41 4.63
N GLY A 169 11.98 12.42 5.34
CA GLY A 169 13.40 12.08 5.27
C GLY A 169 13.81 11.30 4.00
N TYR A 170 12.87 10.87 3.16
CA TYR A 170 13.19 10.09 1.97
C TYR A 170 14.07 10.86 0.96
N PRO A 171 14.87 10.14 0.15
CA PRO A 171 15.58 10.72 -1.00
C PRO A 171 14.64 11.48 -1.92
N GLU A 172 15.18 12.47 -2.64
CA GLU A 172 14.37 13.36 -3.49
C GLU A 172 13.49 12.61 -4.49
N GLY A 173 14.05 11.66 -5.24
CA GLY A 173 13.26 10.87 -6.20
C GLY A 173 12.16 10.04 -5.53
N GLU A 174 12.39 9.56 -4.31
CA GLU A 174 11.39 8.81 -3.55
C GLU A 174 10.30 9.70 -2.95
N LEU A 175 10.64 10.92 -2.53
CA LEU A 175 9.66 11.93 -2.16
C LEU A 175 8.78 12.31 -3.36
N ALA A 176 9.39 12.52 -4.53
CA ALA A 176 8.66 12.83 -5.75
C ALA A 176 7.69 11.71 -6.13
N ARG A 177 8.19 10.48 -6.19
CA ARG A 177 7.39 9.28 -6.45
C ARG A 177 6.20 9.18 -5.50
N LEU A 178 6.45 9.30 -4.19
CA LEU A 178 5.40 9.17 -3.17
C LEU A 178 4.35 10.28 -3.28
N VAL A 179 4.76 11.55 -3.42
CA VAL A 179 3.80 12.65 -3.56
C VAL A 179 2.95 12.50 -4.83
N PHE A 180 3.54 12.09 -5.95
CA PHE A 180 2.79 11.87 -7.19
C PHE A 180 1.81 10.70 -7.08
N HIS A 181 2.21 9.61 -6.42
CA HIS A 181 1.34 8.46 -6.16
C HIS A 181 0.08 8.86 -5.39
N GLU A 182 0.26 9.52 -4.25
CA GLU A 182 -0.85 9.87 -3.38
C GLU A 182 -1.76 10.93 -4.00
N LEU A 183 -1.20 11.89 -4.74
CA LEU A 183 -2.00 12.85 -5.50
C LEU A 183 -2.75 12.19 -6.67
N ALA A 184 -2.19 11.14 -7.30
CA ALA A 184 -2.88 10.39 -8.34
C ALA A 184 -4.16 9.75 -7.79
N HIS A 185 -4.13 9.19 -6.58
CA HIS A 185 -5.35 8.67 -5.93
C HIS A 185 -6.45 9.72 -5.73
N GLN A 186 -6.09 11.01 -5.63
CA GLN A 186 -7.07 12.10 -5.55
C GLN A 186 -7.67 12.47 -6.93
N VAL A 187 -7.06 12.03 -8.03
CA VAL A 187 -7.61 12.15 -9.39
C VAL A 187 -8.64 11.07 -9.66
N LEU A 188 -8.36 9.84 -9.22
CA LEU A 188 -9.23 8.68 -9.38
C LEU A 188 -8.96 7.62 -8.31
N TYR A 189 -10.05 7.15 -7.71
CA TYR A 189 -10.09 5.96 -6.87
C TYR A 189 -11.37 5.17 -7.17
N VAL A 190 -11.22 3.89 -7.53
CA VAL A 190 -12.31 2.96 -7.84
C VAL A 190 -12.57 2.07 -6.63
N ALA A 191 -13.75 2.20 -6.02
CA ALA A 191 -14.10 1.41 -4.84
C ALA A 191 -14.03 -0.10 -5.14
N GLY A 192 -13.41 -0.87 -4.24
CA GLY A 192 -13.31 -2.34 -4.36
C GLY A 192 -12.26 -2.85 -5.35
N ASP A 193 -11.54 -1.99 -6.09
CA ASP A 193 -10.55 -2.41 -7.08
C ASP A 193 -9.13 -1.95 -6.72
N THR A 194 -8.55 -2.58 -5.69
CA THR A 194 -7.22 -2.21 -5.19
C THR A 194 -6.15 -2.35 -6.28
N VAL A 195 -6.18 -3.42 -7.08
CA VAL A 195 -5.18 -3.62 -8.15
C VAL A 195 -5.25 -2.51 -9.19
N PHE A 196 -6.45 -2.08 -9.60
CA PHE A 196 -6.61 -0.95 -10.51
C PHE A 196 -6.07 0.35 -9.91
N ASN A 197 -6.45 0.67 -8.67
CA ASN A 197 -6.04 1.91 -8.01
C ASN A 197 -4.53 2.02 -7.84
N GLU A 198 -3.91 0.98 -7.28
CA GLU A 198 -2.48 0.97 -6.99
C GLU A 198 -1.65 0.94 -8.28
N SER A 199 -2.07 0.16 -9.30
CA SER A 199 -1.39 0.15 -10.59
C SER A 199 -1.49 1.49 -11.32
N TYR A 200 -2.65 2.16 -11.23
CA TYR A 200 -2.83 3.50 -11.80
C TYR A 200 -1.90 4.52 -11.13
N ALA A 201 -1.95 4.61 -9.79
CA ALA A 201 -1.09 5.53 -9.05
C ALA A 201 0.40 5.22 -9.25
N THR A 202 0.76 3.93 -9.32
CA THR A 202 2.12 3.47 -9.61
C THR A 202 2.59 3.82 -11.04
N ALA A 203 1.70 3.83 -12.03
CA ALA A 203 2.07 4.29 -13.36
C ALA A 203 2.30 5.81 -13.38
N VAL A 204 1.42 6.58 -12.72
CA VAL A 204 1.57 8.04 -12.62
C VAL A 204 2.85 8.43 -11.90
N GLU A 205 3.17 7.79 -10.77
CA GLU A 205 4.43 8.07 -10.04
C GLU A 205 5.67 7.73 -10.87
N ARG A 206 5.65 6.68 -11.69
CA ARG A 206 6.81 6.25 -12.49
C ARG A 206 7.07 7.21 -13.63
N ILE A 207 6.02 7.56 -14.37
CA ILE A 207 6.09 8.52 -15.47
C ILE A 207 6.47 9.90 -14.91
N GLY A 208 5.76 10.38 -13.89
CA GLY A 208 6.02 11.68 -13.27
C GLY A 208 7.37 11.76 -12.58
N GLY A 209 7.78 10.70 -11.88
CA GLY A 209 9.08 10.60 -11.22
C GLY A 209 10.23 10.62 -12.21
N ALA A 210 10.11 9.92 -13.33
CA ALA A 210 11.10 9.97 -14.40
C ALA A 210 11.23 11.39 -14.99
N LEU A 211 10.10 12.07 -15.24
CA LEU A 211 10.10 13.46 -15.72
C LEU A 211 10.74 14.42 -14.72
N TRP A 212 10.41 14.30 -13.42
CA TRP A 212 11.03 15.09 -12.35
C TRP A 212 12.55 14.89 -12.31
N LEU A 213 13.00 13.63 -12.32
CA LEU A 213 14.42 13.30 -12.26
C LEU A 213 15.21 13.82 -13.46
N GLN A 214 14.56 13.84 -14.62
CA GLN A 214 15.14 14.35 -15.86
C GLN A 214 15.24 15.88 -15.88
N ARG A 215 14.19 16.58 -15.44
CA ARG A 215 14.06 18.04 -15.64
C ARG A 215 14.49 18.87 -14.43
N GLU A 216 14.22 18.40 -13.22
CA GLU A 216 14.32 19.18 -11.99
C GLU A 216 15.46 18.69 -11.07
N ALA A 217 15.70 17.38 -11.04
CA ALA A 217 16.66 16.81 -10.10
C ALA A 217 18.13 17.00 -10.53
N GLY A 218 19.00 17.16 -9.54
CA GLY A 218 20.44 17.12 -9.75
C GLY A 218 20.97 15.70 -9.97
N GLU A 219 22.18 15.59 -10.52
CA GLU A 219 22.85 14.31 -10.76
C GLU A 219 23.00 13.43 -9.50
N PRO A 220 23.31 13.97 -8.29
CA PRO A 220 23.32 13.16 -7.07
C PRO A 220 21.98 12.50 -6.75
N ALA A 221 20.87 13.25 -6.89
CA ALA A 221 19.52 12.74 -6.63
C ALA A 221 19.11 11.66 -7.65
N ARG A 222 19.49 11.82 -8.93
CA ARG A 222 19.30 10.78 -9.95
C ARG A 222 20.00 9.47 -9.61
N ARG A 223 21.28 9.54 -9.22
CA ARG A 223 22.05 8.34 -8.84
C ARG A 223 21.50 7.68 -7.58
N GLU A 224 21.16 8.47 -6.56
CA GLU A 224 20.57 7.96 -5.33
C GLU A 224 19.24 7.25 -5.61
N TYR A 225 18.37 7.84 -6.44
CA TYR A 225 17.11 7.21 -6.83
C TYR A 225 17.34 5.94 -7.67
N ALA A 226 18.23 5.95 -8.65
CA ALA A 226 18.51 4.78 -9.46
C ALA A 226 18.98 3.59 -8.62
N GLN A 227 19.84 3.83 -7.63
CA GLN A 227 20.26 2.80 -6.67
C GLN A 227 19.10 2.32 -5.78
N PHE A 228 18.30 3.26 -5.26
CA PHE A 228 17.14 2.96 -4.44
C PHE A 228 16.13 2.07 -5.18
N ASP A 229 15.76 2.47 -6.40
CA ASP A 229 14.79 1.76 -7.21
C ASP A 229 15.34 0.40 -7.65
N ALA A 230 16.61 0.30 -8.05
CA ALA A 230 17.20 -1.00 -8.41
C ALA A 230 17.09 -2.04 -7.28
N GLN A 231 17.39 -1.65 -6.04
CA GLN A 231 17.22 -2.53 -4.86
C GLN A 231 15.76 -2.89 -4.63
N ARG A 232 14.84 -1.93 -4.77
CA ARG A 232 13.40 -2.16 -4.68
C ARG A 232 12.92 -3.16 -5.73
N GLN A 233 13.29 -2.99 -7.00
CA GLN A 233 12.87 -3.86 -8.09
C GLN A 233 13.40 -5.29 -7.90
N GLN A 234 14.67 -5.44 -7.51
CA GLN A 234 15.26 -6.76 -7.23
C GLN A 234 14.55 -7.47 -6.07
N PHE A 235 14.26 -6.75 -4.99
CA PHE A 235 13.50 -7.32 -3.87
C PHE A 235 12.06 -7.67 -4.26
N ARG A 236 11.36 -6.80 -4.98
CA ARG A 236 10.00 -7.05 -5.50
C ARG A 236 9.98 -8.30 -6.38
N ALA A 237 10.93 -8.44 -7.30
CA ALA A 237 11.03 -9.62 -8.14
C ALA A 237 11.21 -10.90 -7.33
N LEU A 238 12.11 -10.90 -6.33
CA LEU A 238 12.30 -12.03 -5.43
C LEU A 238 11.02 -12.37 -4.63
N ALA A 239 10.34 -11.37 -4.08
CA ALA A 239 9.10 -11.56 -3.33
C ALA A 239 8.00 -12.15 -4.23
N LEU A 240 7.88 -11.67 -5.47
CA LEU A 240 6.91 -12.18 -6.46
C LEU A 240 7.22 -13.62 -6.88
N ASP A 241 8.49 -13.96 -7.09
CA ASP A 241 8.92 -15.33 -7.38
C ASP A 241 8.55 -16.28 -6.25
N THR A 242 8.81 -15.85 -5.01
CA THR A 242 8.51 -16.62 -3.80
C THR A 242 7.01 -16.81 -3.63
N ARG A 243 6.22 -15.75 -3.84
CA ARG A 243 4.76 -15.82 -3.85
C ARG A 243 4.27 -16.88 -4.84
N ARG A 244 4.83 -16.92 -6.06
CA ARG A 244 4.48 -17.94 -7.07
C ARG A 244 4.89 -19.35 -6.64
N ALA A 245 6.04 -19.50 -5.98
CA ALA A 245 6.46 -20.78 -5.43
C ALA A 245 5.48 -21.28 -4.34
N LEU A 246 5.12 -20.42 -3.39
CA LEU A 246 4.16 -20.72 -2.33
C LEU A 246 2.77 -21.04 -2.89
N THR A 247 2.30 -20.31 -3.91
CA THR A 247 1.03 -20.65 -4.60
C THR A 247 1.08 -22.08 -5.16
N ARG A 248 2.17 -22.48 -5.82
CA ARG A 248 2.32 -23.86 -6.32
C ARG A 248 2.32 -24.90 -5.19
N VAL A 249 2.91 -24.57 -4.04
CA VAL A 249 2.86 -25.44 -2.85
C VAL A 249 1.42 -25.62 -2.37
N TYR A 250 0.64 -24.53 -2.29
CA TYR A 250 -0.74 -24.59 -1.78
C TYR A 250 -1.75 -25.16 -2.79
N GLU A 251 -1.39 -25.26 -4.06
CA GLU A 251 -2.19 -25.88 -5.13
C GLU A 251 -1.74 -27.31 -5.47
N SER A 252 -0.74 -27.84 -4.75
CA SER A 252 -0.11 -29.12 -5.05
C SER A 252 -1.04 -30.32 -4.79
N PRO A 253 -0.74 -31.50 -5.37
CA PRO A 253 -1.46 -32.73 -5.05
C PRO A 253 -1.48 -33.06 -3.56
N GLU A 254 -0.40 -32.81 -2.83
CA GLU A 254 -0.28 -33.00 -1.38
C GLU A 254 -1.24 -32.08 -0.62
N ALA A 255 -1.36 -30.82 -1.02
CA ALA A 255 -2.34 -29.89 -0.46
C ALA A 255 -3.78 -30.35 -0.71
N LYS A 256 -4.08 -30.84 -1.92
CA LYS A 256 -5.40 -31.41 -2.27
C LYS A 256 -5.71 -32.69 -1.51
N ALA A 257 -4.69 -33.51 -1.24
CA ALA A 257 -4.79 -34.73 -0.43
C ALA A 257 -4.77 -34.45 1.09
N GLN A 258 -4.65 -33.18 1.50
CA GLN A 258 -4.55 -32.75 2.91
C GLN A 258 -3.36 -33.36 3.66
N ASP A 259 -2.27 -33.69 2.97
CA ASP A 259 -1.01 -34.08 3.60
C ASP A 259 -0.27 -32.83 4.09
N TRP A 260 -0.76 -32.27 5.20
CA TRP A 260 -0.22 -31.03 5.77
C TRP A 260 1.23 -31.15 6.23
N LYS A 261 1.71 -32.37 6.52
CA LYS A 261 3.12 -32.60 6.86
C LYS A 261 4.01 -32.39 5.64
N ALA A 262 3.63 -32.93 4.48
CA ALA A 262 4.35 -32.70 3.23
C ALA A 262 4.26 -31.23 2.79
N VAL A 263 3.06 -30.62 2.85
CA VAL A 263 2.87 -29.20 2.50
C VAL A 263 3.72 -28.28 3.39
N ALA A 264 3.80 -28.55 4.69
CA ALA A 264 4.65 -27.79 5.61
C ALA A 264 6.14 -27.87 5.23
N ALA A 265 6.64 -29.06 4.85
CA ALA A 265 8.02 -29.24 4.40
C ALA A 265 8.29 -28.48 3.09
N MET A 266 7.37 -28.53 2.13
CA MET A 266 7.47 -27.80 0.86
C MET A 266 7.45 -26.28 1.08
N LYS A 267 6.57 -25.79 1.96
CA LYS A 267 6.52 -24.38 2.35
C LYS A 267 7.84 -23.94 2.98
N GLN A 268 8.37 -24.72 3.93
CA GLN A 268 9.63 -24.42 4.59
C GLN A 268 10.78 -24.31 3.58
N ALA A 269 10.87 -25.25 2.63
CA ALA A 269 11.87 -25.20 1.58
C ALA A 269 11.76 -23.93 0.71
N ALA A 270 10.54 -23.52 0.33
CA ALA A 270 10.33 -22.28 -0.42
C ALA A 270 10.72 -21.02 0.38
N MET A 271 10.46 -21.01 1.69
CA MET A 271 10.83 -19.91 2.58
C MET A 271 12.35 -19.84 2.81
N ASP A 272 13.03 -20.98 2.85
CA ASP A 272 14.49 -21.04 3.01
C ASP A 272 15.21 -20.63 1.72
N ASP A 273 14.71 -21.04 0.54
CA ASP A 273 15.17 -20.53 -0.75
C ASP A 273 15.04 -19.00 -0.82
N PHE A 274 13.89 -18.45 -0.42
CA PHE A 274 13.67 -17.01 -0.36
C PHE A 274 14.73 -16.29 0.49
N ARG A 275 14.99 -16.79 1.71
CA ARG A 275 15.98 -16.18 2.61
C ARG A 275 17.41 -16.27 2.05
N ALA A 276 17.77 -17.41 1.46
CA ALA A 276 19.07 -17.59 0.83
C ALA A 276 19.28 -16.66 -0.37
N ARG A 277 18.28 -16.56 -1.26
CA ARG A 277 18.31 -15.66 -2.42
C ARG A 277 18.33 -14.19 -1.99
N TYR A 278 17.63 -13.83 -0.93
CA TYR A 278 17.71 -12.49 -0.36
C TYR A 278 19.11 -12.17 0.15
N ALA A 279 19.73 -13.09 0.90
CA ALA A 279 21.09 -12.91 1.41
C ALA A 279 22.09 -12.65 0.26
N ALA A 280 22.00 -13.41 -0.83
CA ALA A 280 22.81 -13.22 -2.03
C ALA A 280 22.56 -11.86 -2.72
N LEU A 281 21.28 -11.43 -2.85
CA LEU A 281 20.97 -10.10 -3.39
C LEU A 281 21.57 -8.98 -2.53
N ARG A 282 21.43 -9.11 -1.20
CA ARG A 282 21.92 -8.14 -0.22
C ARG A 282 23.44 -7.98 -0.25
N GLU A 283 24.19 -9.06 -0.49
CA GLU A 283 25.65 -9.00 -0.66
C GLU A 283 26.06 -8.16 -1.88
N GLY A 284 25.23 -8.13 -2.93
CA GLY A 284 25.43 -7.30 -4.11
C GLY A 284 24.98 -5.84 -3.95
N TRP A 285 24.31 -5.49 -2.84
CA TRP A 285 23.84 -4.13 -2.59
C TRP A 285 24.88 -3.30 -1.84
N ALA A 286 25.03 -2.04 -2.24
CA ALA A 286 25.84 -1.05 -1.54
C ALA A 286 24.97 0.08 -0.95
N GLY A 287 25.60 0.93 -0.15
CA GLY A 287 25.01 2.14 0.39
C GLY A 287 24.12 1.91 1.63
N PRO A 288 23.52 2.99 2.17
CA PRO A 288 22.83 2.97 3.47
C PRO A 288 21.60 2.05 3.51
N ARG A 289 21.11 1.60 2.35
CA ARG A 289 19.94 0.72 2.21
C ARG A 289 20.28 -0.75 1.99
N GLN A 290 21.53 -1.15 2.09
CA GLN A 290 21.93 -2.56 1.97
C GLN A 290 21.06 -3.48 2.85
N HIS A 291 20.75 -3.07 4.09
CA HIS A 291 19.96 -3.85 5.03
C HIS A 291 18.46 -3.51 5.07
N ALA A 292 17.94 -2.76 4.09
CA ALA A 292 16.60 -2.16 4.15
C ALA A 292 15.45 -3.18 4.29
N TYR A 293 15.65 -4.43 3.87
CA TYR A 293 14.63 -5.47 3.90
C TYR A 293 14.89 -6.57 4.94
N ASP A 294 15.99 -6.51 5.70
CA ASP A 294 16.39 -7.55 6.68
C ASP A 294 15.24 -7.87 7.65
N GLY A 295 14.64 -6.83 8.23
CA GLY A 295 13.53 -6.98 9.16
C GLY A 295 12.27 -7.57 8.52
N TRP A 296 11.99 -7.26 7.26
CA TRP A 296 10.87 -7.84 6.52
C TRP A 296 11.14 -9.32 6.24
N VAL A 297 12.34 -9.66 5.74
CA VAL A 297 12.73 -11.04 5.42
C VAL A 297 12.73 -11.93 6.66
N ALA A 298 13.24 -11.43 7.78
CA ALA A 298 13.27 -12.16 9.04
C ALA A 298 11.85 -12.54 9.53
N ARG A 299 10.85 -11.69 9.27
CA ARG A 299 9.46 -11.90 9.69
C ARG A 299 8.54 -12.39 8.57
N ALA A 300 9.09 -12.68 7.39
CA ALA A 300 8.30 -13.06 6.22
C ALA A 300 7.50 -14.34 6.50
N ASN A 301 6.22 -14.31 6.13
CA ASN A 301 5.25 -15.40 6.27
C ASN A 301 4.15 -15.24 5.22
N ASN A 302 3.13 -16.11 5.23
CA ASN A 302 2.04 -16.04 4.25
C ASN A 302 1.30 -14.72 4.26
N ALA A 303 1.08 -14.12 5.43
CA ALA A 303 0.40 -12.84 5.53
C ALA A 303 1.25 -11.72 4.90
N ALA A 304 2.57 -11.75 5.09
CA ALA A 304 3.48 -10.81 4.42
C ALA A 304 3.46 -10.97 2.89
N PHE A 305 3.48 -12.20 2.37
CA PHE A 305 3.42 -12.46 0.92
C PHE A 305 2.03 -12.22 0.32
N GLY A 306 0.97 -12.44 1.08
CA GLY A 306 -0.40 -12.09 0.70
C GLY A 306 -0.58 -10.59 0.58
N ALA A 307 0.01 -9.82 1.52
CA ALA A 307 -0.01 -8.36 1.50
C ALA A 307 0.82 -7.75 0.38
N GLN A 308 1.76 -8.49 -0.22
CA GLN A 308 2.54 -8.06 -1.40
C GLN A 308 1.80 -8.33 -2.73
N GLY A 309 0.55 -8.78 -2.70
CA GLY A 309 -0.15 -9.31 -3.87
C GLY A 309 -0.47 -8.30 -4.97
N ALA A 310 0.28 -8.39 -6.08
CA ALA A 310 -0.14 -8.02 -7.45
C ALA A 310 -0.62 -6.57 -7.70
N TYR A 311 -0.26 -5.62 -6.83
CA TYR A 311 -0.67 -4.21 -6.98
C TYR A 311 -0.11 -3.53 -8.22
N ASP A 312 0.97 -4.07 -8.81
CA ASP A 312 1.66 -3.49 -9.97
C ASP A 312 1.30 -4.20 -11.30
N ASP A 313 0.39 -5.20 -11.29
CA ASP A 313 0.13 -6.07 -12.45
C ASP A 313 -0.37 -5.30 -13.69
N LEU A 314 -1.06 -4.16 -13.49
CA LEU A 314 -1.61 -3.35 -14.58
C LEU A 314 -0.74 -2.13 -14.93
N VAL A 315 0.38 -1.91 -14.22
CA VAL A 315 1.26 -0.74 -14.44
C VAL A 315 1.72 -0.63 -15.89
N PRO A 316 2.22 -1.70 -16.55
CA PRO A 316 2.63 -1.60 -17.96
C PRO A 316 1.47 -1.21 -18.88
N SER A 317 0.23 -1.61 -18.57
CA SER A 317 -0.94 -1.22 -19.37
C SER A 317 -1.27 0.26 -19.19
N PHE A 318 -1.16 0.82 -17.99
CA PHE A 318 -1.33 2.26 -17.78
C PHE A 318 -0.21 3.09 -18.42
N GLU A 319 1.04 2.65 -18.34
CA GLU A 319 2.17 3.31 -19.01
C GLU A 319 1.99 3.31 -20.54
N ALA A 320 1.61 2.17 -21.12
CA ALA A 320 1.30 2.08 -22.55
C ALA A 320 0.05 2.90 -22.96
N LEU A 321 -0.95 3.02 -22.07
CA LEU A 321 -2.09 3.89 -22.29
C LEU A 321 -1.66 5.37 -22.37
N PHE A 322 -0.78 5.82 -21.48
CA PHE A 322 -0.26 7.19 -21.50
C PHE A 322 0.45 7.50 -22.83
N GLU A 323 1.26 6.56 -23.33
CA GLU A 323 1.92 6.67 -24.63
C GLU A 323 0.90 6.77 -25.79
N ARG A 324 -0.14 5.94 -25.79
CA ARG A 324 -1.21 5.97 -26.81
C ARG A 324 -2.03 7.24 -26.78
N GLU A 325 -2.22 7.82 -25.61
CA GLU A 325 -2.84 9.14 -25.46
C GLU A 325 -1.91 10.31 -25.82
N GLY A 326 -0.77 10.02 -26.44
CA GLY A 326 0.18 11.01 -26.95
C GLY A 326 0.95 11.71 -25.84
N ARG A 327 1.16 11.04 -24.70
CA ARG A 327 1.80 11.60 -23.50
C ARG A 327 1.07 12.84 -22.95
N SER A 328 -0.25 12.89 -23.12
CA SER A 328 -1.10 13.99 -22.68
C SER A 328 -1.82 13.62 -21.38
N TRP A 329 -1.45 14.27 -20.28
CA TRP A 329 -2.08 14.04 -18.97
C TRP A 329 -3.61 14.22 -18.99
N PRO A 330 -4.19 15.29 -19.58
CA PRO A 330 -5.65 15.44 -19.65
C PRO A 330 -6.34 14.30 -20.39
N ARG A 331 -5.77 13.84 -21.51
CA ARG A 331 -6.32 12.71 -22.29
C ARG A 331 -6.21 11.40 -21.52
N PHE A 332 -5.03 11.13 -20.95
CA PHE A 332 -4.78 9.97 -20.11
C PHE A 332 -5.78 9.88 -18.95
N TYR A 333 -5.94 10.95 -18.17
CA TYR A 333 -6.89 10.95 -17.05
C TYR A 333 -8.35 10.84 -17.50
N THR A 334 -8.70 11.38 -18.66
CA THR A 334 -10.04 11.20 -19.25
C THR A 334 -10.32 9.73 -19.52
N GLU A 335 -9.36 9.02 -20.13
CA GLU A 335 -9.51 7.62 -20.49
C GLU A 335 -9.46 6.69 -19.27
N VAL A 336 -8.57 6.94 -18.31
CA VAL A 336 -8.51 6.19 -17.04
C VAL A 336 -9.83 6.35 -16.27
N ARG A 337 -10.43 7.55 -16.22
CA ARG A 337 -11.76 7.75 -15.60
C ARG A 337 -12.87 7.03 -16.36
N ARG A 338 -12.82 7.00 -17.69
CA ARG A 338 -13.78 6.24 -18.50
C ARG A 338 -13.72 4.75 -18.16
N ILE A 339 -12.52 4.18 -18.11
CA ILE A 339 -12.30 2.79 -17.72
C ILE A 339 -12.76 2.56 -16.28
N GLY A 340 -12.37 3.42 -15.33
CA GLY A 340 -12.72 3.28 -13.90
C GLY A 340 -14.22 3.30 -13.59
N ARG A 341 -15.06 3.82 -14.51
CA ARG A 341 -16.53 3.82 -14.39
C ARG A 341 -17.19 2.52 -14.85
N LEU A 342 -16.44 1.60 -15.48
CA LEU A 342 -16.98 0.29 -15.87
C LEU A 342 -17.35 -0.51 -14.61
N PRO A 343 -18.45 -1.28 -14.62
CA PRO A 343 -19.02 -1.83 -13.40
C PRO A 343 -18.14 -2.92 -12.77
N THR A 344 -17.59 -3.83 -13.57
CA THR A 344 -16.83 -4.97 -13.05
C THR A 344 -15.31 -4.80 -13.18
N MET A 345 -14.56 -5.47 -12.30
CA MET A 345 -13.08 -5.52 -12.38
C MET A 345 -12.60 -6.11 -13.71
N GLU A 346 -13.31 -7.12 -14.23
CA GLU A 346 -12.96 -7.77 -15.50
C GLU A 346 -13.16 -6.85 -16.69
N GLU A 347 -14.27 -6.08 -16.75
CA GLU A 347 -14.47 -5.09 -17.81
C GLU A 347 -13.41 -3.99 -17.77
N ARG A 348 -13.01 -3.54 -16.57
CA ARG A 348 -11.91 -2.58 -16.41
C ARG A 348 -10.60 -3.10 -16.94
N ARG A 349 -10.23 -4.33 -16.56
CA ARG A 349 -9.01 -4.99 -17.05
C ARG A 349 -9.03 -5.18 -18.56
N GLN A 350 -10.15 -5.65 -19.11
CA GLN A 350 -10.29 -5.86 -20.55
C GLN A 350 -10.22 -4.54 -21.31
N ALA A 351 -10.91 -3.50 -20.84
CA ALA A 351 -10.87 -2.17 -21.47
C ALA A 351 -9.47 -1.57 -21.41
N LEU A 352 -8.76 -1.70 -20.28
CA LEU A 352 -7.38 -1.25 -20.13
C LEU A 352 -6.42 -2.04 -21.04
N ALA A 353 -6.57 -3.36 -21.13
CA ALA A 353 -5.81 -4.21 -22.05
C ALA A 353 -6.03 -3.80 -23.51
N THR A 354 -7.28 -3.61 -23.92
CA THR A 354 -7.63 -3.16 -25.27
C THR A 354 -7.09 -1.76 -25.57
N ALA A 355 -7.27 -0.82 -24.64
CA ALA A 355 -6.83 0.56 -24.81
C ALA A 355 -5.30 0.68 -24.87
N SER A 356 -4.57 -0.13 -24.08
CA SER A 356 -3.09 -0.16 -24.08
C SER A 356 -2.49 -1.01 -25.21
N GLY A 357 -3.26 -1.95 -25.77
CA GLY A 357 -2.78 -2.95 -26.73
C GLY A 357 -1.91 -4.04 -26.09
N ILE A 358 -1.86 -4.12 -24.75
CA ILE A 358 -1.21 -5.20 -24.02
C ILE A 358 -2.26 -6.25 -23.68
N LEU A 359 -2.17 -7.43 -24.29
CA LEU A 359 -3.02 -8.56 -23.91
C LEU A 359 -2.65 -9.02 -22.50
N GLN A 360 -3.59 -8.90 -21.57
CA GLN A 360 -3.42 -9.51 -20.25
C GLN A 360 -3.64 -11.00 -20.39
N THR A 361 -2.60 -11.78 -20.07
CA THR A 361 -2.74 -13.24 -20.04
C THR A 361 -3.71 -13.60 -18.90
N ARG A 362 -4.85 -14.23 -19.25
CA ARG A 362 -5.80 -14.79 -18.28
C ARG A 362 -5.04 -15.72 -17.32
N ARG A 363 -4.72 -15.25 -16.11
CA ARG A 363 -4.37 -16.12 -14.98
C ARG A 363 -5.68 -16.56 -14.32
N GLY A 364 -5.73 -17.84 -13.92
CA GLY A 364 -6.95 -18.61 -13.69
C GLY A 364 -8.02 -17.95 -12.81
N ARG A 365 -9.28 -18.32 -13.09
CA ARG A 365 -10.48 -18.00 -12.30
C ARG A 365 -10.17 -17.96 -10.80
N GLY A 366 -10.06 -16.75 -10.25
CA GLY A 366 -10.39 -16.53 -8.86
C GLY A 366 -11.91 -16.66 -8.73
N HIS A 367 -12.38 -17.44 -7.77
CA HIS A 367 -13.78 -17.50 -7.43
C HIS A 367 -14.27 -16.11 -7.01
N ASP A 368 -15.04 -15.47 -7.88
CA ASP A 368 -16.04 -14.50 -7.47
C ASP A 368 -17.09 -15.26 -6.64
N ASN A 369 -17.13 -15.00 -5.34
CA ASN A 369 -18.32 -15.27 -4.53
C ASN A 369 -18.83 -13.90 -4.05
N ASN A 370 -19.47 -13.18 -4.97
CA ASN A 370 -20.48 -12.20 -4.58
C ASN A 370 -21.71 -13.00 -4.16
N GLY A 371 -21.93 -13.12 -2.85
CA GLY A 371 -23.19 -13.60 -2.32
C GLY A 371 -24.28 -12.59 -2.64
N GLU A 372 -25.04 -12.86 -3.70
CA GLU A 372 -26.42 -12.41 -3.84
C GLU A 372 -27.21 -12.92 -2.62
N HIS A 373 -27.80 -12.00 -1.86
CA HIS A 373 -28.99 -12.31 -1.08
C HIS A 373 -30.03 -11.24 -1.34
N ASP A 374 -30.84 -11.52 -2.36
CA ASP A 374 -32.22 -11.06 -2.46
C ASP A 374 -33.07 -11.76 -1.39
N GLY A 375 -33.99 -11.00 -0.79
CA GLY A 375 -35.34 -11.48 -0.53
C GLY A 375 -35.71 -11.89 0.90
N ALA A 376 -36.50 -10.98 1.52
CA ALA A 376 -37.41 -11.14 2.67
C ALA A 376 -36.85 -10.95 4.09
#